data_AF-A0A0A7GBW5-F1
#
_entry.id   AF-A0A0A7GBW5-F1
#
_cell.length_a   1.000
_cell.length_b   1.000
_cell.length_c   1.000
_cell.angle_alpha   90.00
_cell.angle_beta   90.00
_cell.angle_gamma   90.00
#
_symmetry.space_group_name_H-M   'P 1'
#
loop_
_entity.id
_entity.type
_entity.pdbx_description
1 polymer ?
#
loop_
_entity_poly.entity_id
_entity_poly.type
_entity_poly.pdbx_seq_one_letter_code
_entity_poly.pdbx_strand_id
1 'polypeptide(L)'
;MKNVSSDRGKKLSHFMIALSRLRKTLQKKGHKVSDAQIRLIMKDLSEMDGFGDTWWIPYSKQKEIFISVVRKYIKVSRSVVESVL
;
A
#
# COMPACT_ATOMS: atom_id res chain seq x y z
N MET A 1 -3.47 -22.82 -13.02
CA MET A 1 -2.26 -22.18 -13.57
C MET A 1 -2.15 -20.77 -13.00
N LYS A 2 -1.16 -20.47 -12.15
CA LYS A 2 -0.91 -19.09 -11.68
C LYS A 2 -0.09 -18.37 -12.76
N ASN A 3 -0.64 -17.32 -13.35
CA ASN A 3 0.03 -16.48 -14.34
C ASN A 3 1.28 -15.84 -13.72
N VAL A 4 2.45 -16.47 -13.87
CA VAL A 4 3.74 -15.90 -13.44
C VAL A 4 4.07 -14.63 -14.25
N SER A 5 3.46 -14.46 -15.43
CA SER A 5 3.46 -13.22 -16.22
C SER A 5 2.64 -12.07 -15.58
N SER A 6 1.68 -12.34 -14.68
CA SER A 6 0.76 -11.31 -14.16
C SER A 6 1.14 -10.70 -12.81
N ASP A 7 2.17 -11.20 -12.11
CA ASP A 7 2.58 -10.66 -10.79
C ASP A 7 3.62 -9.54 -10.90
N ARG A 8 3.62 -8.83 -12.03
CA ARG A 8 4.49 -7.67 -12.26
C ARG A 8 4.24 -6.61 -11.19
N GLY A 9 5.32 -6.09 -10.63
CA GLY A 9 5.28 -5.02 -9.63
C GLY A 9 4.54 -3.78 -10.13
N LYS A 10 4.14 -2.93 -9.19
CA LYS A 10 3.43 -1.67 -9.41
C LYS A 10 4.30 -0.49 -9.00
N LYS A 11 4.10 0.63 -9.69
CA LYS A 11 4.74 1.91 -9.33
C LYS A 11 4.19 2.43 -7.99
N LEU A 12 4.94 3.30 -7.32
CA LEU A 12 4.51 3.99 -6.11
C LEU A 12 3.14 4.69 -6.23
N SER A 13 2.80 5.20 -7.42
CA SER A 13 1.50 5.84 -7.69
C SER A 13 0.30 4.91 -7.46
N HIS A 14 0.45 3.60 -7.70
CA HIS A 14 -0.58 2.60 -7.39
C HIS A 14 -0.91 2.59 -5.89
N PHE A 15 0.13 2.58 -5.06
CA PHE A 15 0.00 2.55 -3.60
C PHE A 15 -0.52 3.88 -3.04
N MET A 16 -0.19 5.02 -3.67
CA MET A 16 -0.80 6.32 -3.34
C MET A 16 -2.32 6.31 -3.59
N ILE A 17 -2.78 5.73 -4.70
CA ILE A 17 -4.21 5.59 -4.99
C ILE A 17 -4.88 4.67 -3.96
N ALA A 18 -4.24 3.57 -3.58
CA ALA A 18 -4.72 2.67 -2.53
C ALA A 18 -4.87 3.40 -1.18
N LEU A 19 -3.91 4.25 -0.78
CA LEU A 19 -4.01 5.08 0.43
C LEU A 19 -5.17 6.08 0.36
N SER A 20 -5.41 6.69 -0.79
CA SER A 20 -6.56 7.59 -1.00
C SER A 20 -7.89 6.86 -0.82
N ARG A 21 -7.99 5.63 -1.36
CA ARG A 21 -9.16 4.75 -1.15
C ARG A 21 -9.32 4.35 0.32
N LEU A 22 -8.22 3.94 0.97
CA LEU A 22 -8.22 3.57 2.39
C LEU A 22 -8.70 4.73 3.27
N ARG A 23 -8.19 5.94 3.04
CA ARG A 23 -8.65 7.15 3.75
C ARG A 23 -10.15 7.33 3.61
N LYS A 24 -10.71 7.23 2.40
CA LYS A 24 -12.16 7.34 2.18
C LYS A 24 -12.94 6.25 2.91
N THR A 25 -12.47 5.00 2.86
CA THR A 25 -13.11 3.87 3.55
C THR A 25 -13.13 4.05 5.06
N LEU A 26 -12.02 4.51 5.64
CA LEU A 26 -11.90 4.75 7.08
C LEU A 26 -12.70 5.98 7.52
N GLN A 27 -12.72 7.04 6.71
CA GLN A 27 -13.49 8.25 6.99
C GLN A 27 -15.00 7.95 7.07
N LYS A 28 -15.52 7.07 6.20
CA LYS A 28 -16.91 6.60 6.28
C LYS A 28 -17.24 5.86 7.58
N LYS A 29 -16.22 5.33 8.27
CA LYS A 29 -16.34 4.64 9.57
C LYS A 29 -15.97 5.55 10.76
N GLY A 30 -15.84 6.86 10.54
CA GLY A 30 -15.47 7.82 11.59
C GLY A 30 -13.97 7.91 11.89
N HIS A 31 -13.12 7.18 11.17
CA HIS A 31 -11.67 7.20 11.38
C HIS A 31 -10.99 8.20 10.43
N LYS A 32 -10.22 9.13 10.99
CA LYS A 32 -9.44 10.09 10.20
C LYS A 32 -8.04 9.52 9.91
N VAL A 33 -7.63 9.60 8.64
CA VAL A 33 -6.24 9.41 8.22
C VAL A 33 -5.68 10.76 7.83
N SER A 34 -4.62 11.20 8.50
CA SER A 34 -3.99 12.49 8.25
C SER A 34 -3.07 12.45 7.02
N ASP A 35 -2.84 13.61 6.42
CA ASP A 35 -1.87 13.73 5.32
C ASP A 35 -0.44 13.40 5.79
N ALA A 36 -0.13 13.65 7.06
CA ALA A 36 1.16 13.27 7.66
C ALA A 36 1.36 11.75 7.68
N GLN A 37 0.33 10.98 8.07
CA GLN A 37 0.39 9.51 8.02
C GLN A 37 0.60 9.01 6.58
N ILE A 38 -0.10 9.59 5.60
CA ILE A 38 0.08 9.24 4.18
C ILE A 38 1.50 9.54 3.71
N ARG A 39 2.04 10.72 4.05
CA ARG A 39 3.41 11.11 3.69
C ARG A 39 4.45 10.18 4.31
N LEU A 40 4.29 9.81 5.59
CA LEU A 40 5.20 8.88 6.26
C LEU A 40 5.18 7.49 5.62
N ILE A 41 3.98 6.97 5.32
CA ILE A 41 3.85 5.68 4.61
C ILE A 41 4.54 5.74 3.25
N MET A 42 4.29 6.78 2.45
CA MET A 42 4.90 6.90 1.12
C MET A 42 6.41 7.07 1.18
N LYS A 43 6.92 7.77 2.21
CA LYS A 43 8.35 7.92 2.46
C LYS A 43 8.99 6.55 2.74
N ASP A 44 8.45 5.79 3.69
CA ASP A 44 8.92 4.42 4.01
C ASP A 44 8.96 3.51 2.78
N LEU A 45 7.94 3.59 1.91
CA LEU A 45 7.90 2.80 0.68
C LEU A 45 8.91 3.27 -0.36
N SER A 46 9.16 4.58 -0.46
CA SER A 46 10.11 5.15 -1.43
C SER A 46 11.57 4.92 -1.05
N GLU A 47 11.87 4.81 0.25
CA GLU A 47 13.21 4.51 0.76
C GLU A 47 13.56 3.02 0.67
N MET A 48 12.59 2.16 0.37
CA MET A 48 12.82 0.74 0.18
C MET A 48 13.36 0.47 -1.23
N ASP A 49 14.54 -0.17 -1.27
CA ASP A 49 15.24 -0.45 -2.52
C ASP A 49 14.38 -1.26 -3.50
N GLY A 50 14.25 -0.72 -4.71
CA GLY A 50 13.47 -1.27 -5.81
C GLY A 50 11.96 -1.42 -5.56
N PHE A 51 11.37 -0.87 -4.49
CA PHE A 51 9.92 -0.98 -4.27
C PHE A 51 9.11 -0.34 -5.39
N GLY A 52 9.56 0.78 -5.96
CA GLY A 52 8.90 1.44 -7.09
C GLY A 52 9.18 0.83 -8.46
N ASP A 53 10.15 -0.10 -8.54
CA ASP A 53 10.55 -0.75 -9.79
C ASP A 53 9.65 -1.97 -10.06
N THR A 54 8.96 -1.91 -11.19
CA THR A 54 8.00 -2.95 -11.60
C THR A 54 8.65 -4.28 -11.98
N TRP A 55 9.98 -4.30 -12.16
CA TRP A 55 10.74 -5.50 -12.52
C TRP A 55 11.55 -6.08 -11.35
N TRP A 56 11.71 -5.34 -10.24
CA TRP A 56 12.49 -5.76 -9.08
C TRP A 56 11.69 -6.61 -8.11
N ILE A 57 10.55 -6.09 -7.62
CA ILE A 57 9.71 -6.77 -6.63
C ILE A 57 8.38 -7.20 -7.27
N PRO A 58 7.99 -8.48 -7.14
CA PRO A 58 6.68 -8.92 -7.59
C PRO A 58 5.56 -8.25 -6.79
N TYR A 59 4.40 -8.04 -7.41
CA TYR A 59 3.29 -7.32 -6.76
C TYR A 59 2.82 -8.01 -5.48
N SER A 60 2.77 -9.34 -5.45
CA SER A 60 2.49 -10.13 -4.24
C SER A 60 3.36 -9.72 -3.06
N LYS A 61 4.67 -9.54 -3.26
CA LYS A 61 5.60 -9.11 -2.21
C LYS A 61 5.43 -7.63 -1.87
N GLN A 62 5.19 -6.76 -2.86
CA GLN A 62 4.88 -5.36 -2.60
C GLN A 62 3.62 -5.19 -1.73
N LYS A 63 2.59 -6.04 -1.92
CA LYS A 63 1.38 -6.02 -1.06
C LYS A 63 1.72 -6.32 0.39
N GLU A 64 2.53 -7.34 0.67
CA GLU A 64 2.94 -7.67 2.04
C GLU A 64 3.68 -6.50 2.71
N ILE A 65 4.61 -5.88 1.96
CA ILE A 65 5.35 -4.71 2.41
C ILE A 65 4.40 -3.55 2.68
N PHE A 66 3.54 -3.22 1.72
CA PHE A 66 2.58 -2.13 1.84
C PHE A 66 1.66 -2.30 3.06
N ILE A 67 1.09 -3.49 3.24
CA ILE A 67 0.24 -3.82 4.39
C ILE A 67 1.01 -3.62 5.69
N SER A 68 2.26 -4.10 5.75
CA SER A 68 3.12 -3.95 6.93
C SER A 68 3.36 -2.47 7.25
N VAL A 69 3.80 -1.67 6.27
CA VAL A 69 4.07 -0.23 6.45
C VAL A 69 2.81 0.53 6.85
N VAL A 70 1.69 0.35 6.15
CA VAL A 70 0.41 1.01 6.48
C VAL A 70 0.02 0.78 7.93
N ARG A 71 0.15 -0.47 8.41
CA ARG A 71 -0.24 -0.85 9.77
C ARG A 71 0.68 -0.30 10.86
N LYS A 72 1.89 0.17 10.52
CA LYS A 72 2.75 0.93 11.47
C LYS A 72 2.13 2.29 11.81
N TYR A 73 1.49 2.95 10.84
CA TYR A 73 0.98 4.32 10.98
C TYR A 73 -0.52 4.41 11.20
N ILE A 74 -1.28 3.40 10.76
CA ILE A 74 -2.75 3.38 10.82
C ILE A 74 -3.18 2.08 11.51
N LYS A 75 -3.88 2.20 12.65
CA LYS A 75 -4.40 1.05 13.41
C LYS A 75 -5.61 0.43 12.70
N VAL A 76 -5.35 -0.42 11.72
CA VAL A 76 -6.38 -1.14 10.94
C VAL A 76 -6.03 -2.62 10.78
N SER A 77 -7.05 -3.44 10.58
CA SER A 77 -6.86 -4.84 10.24
C SER A 77 -6.26 -4.98 8.85
N ARG A 78 -5.52 -6.08 8.65
CA ARG A 78 -4.93 -6.43 7.36
C ARG A 78 -5.98 -6.50 6.24
N SER A 79 -7.12 -7.14 6.51
CA SER A 79 -8.22 -7.28 5.55
C SER A 79 -8.74 -5.93 5.03
N VAL A 80 -8.77 -4.89 5.88
CA VAL A 80 -9.19 -3.55 5.45
C VAL A 80 -8.17 -2.93 4.47
N VAL A 81 -6.87 -3.15 4.69
CA VAL A 81 -5.83 -2.68 3.76
C VAL A 81 -5.85 -3.48 2.45
N GLU A 82 -6.09 -4.79 2.52
CA GLU A 82 -6.21 -5.65 1.34
C GLU A 82 -7.38 -5.26 0.43
N SER A 83 -8.48 -4.77 1.00
CA SER A 83 -9.67 -4.36 0.23
C SER A 83 -9.46 -3.16 -0.70
N VAL A 84 -8.33 -2.44 -0.61
CA VAL A 84 -8.05 -1.25 -1.43
C VAL A 84 -6.92 -1.45 -2.45
N LEU A 85 -6.35 -2.65 -2.51
CA LEU A 85 -5.21 -3.04 -3.36
C LEU A 85 -5.65 -3.67 -4.69
#